data_AF-A0A4R9LPI8-F1
#
_entry.id   AF-A0A4R9LPI8-F1
#
_cell.length_a   1.000
_cell.length_b   1.000
_cell.length_c   1.000
_cell.angle_alpha   90.00
_cell.angle_beta   90.00
_cell.angle_gamma   90.00
#
_symmetry.space_group_name_H-M   'P 1'
#
loop_
_entity.id
_entity.type
_entity.pdbx_description
1 polymer ?
#
loop_
_entity_poly.entity_id
_entity_poly.type
_entity_poly.pdbx_seq_one_letter_code
_entity_poly.pdbx_strand_id
1 'polypeptide(L)' 'MEKQKSLSIPEGYNTVNPFMITDKATLVIQFITEVFGGVESKEALIYDDDGLVLYSEVRG' A
#
# COMPACT_ATOMS: atom_id res chain seq x y z
N MET A 1 32.25 -7.98 -3.99
CA MET A 1 30.94 -7.36 -4.21
C MET A 1 29.97 -8.47 -4.57
N GLU A 2 29.06 -8.85 -3.67
CA GLU A 2 28.00 -9.79 -4.01
C GLU A 2 27.10 -9.17 -5.07
N LYS A 3 26.85 -9.90 -6.17
CA LYS A 3 25.87 -9.48 -7.17
C LYS A 3 24.49 -9.61 -6.52
N GLN A 4 23.82 -8.47 -6.34
CA GLN A 4 22.42 -8.41 -5.96
C GLN A 4 21.63 -9.27 -6.96
N LYS A 5 21.02 -10.35 -6.46
CA LYS A 5 20.19 -11.27 -7.24
C LYS A 5 19.07 -10.44 -7.86
N SER A 6 19.07 -10.25 -9.18
CA SER A 6 17.99 -9.55 -9.86
C SER A 6 16.74 -10.42 -9.75
N LEU A 7 15.85 -10.06 -8.83
CA LEU A 7 14.50 -10.63 -8.79
C LEU A 7 13.81 -10.14 -10.06
N SER A 8 13.51 -11.06 -10.98
CA SER A 8 12.67 -10.75 -12.14
C SER A 8 11.30 -10.33 -11.60
N ILE A 9 10.94 -9.07 -11.78
CA ILE A 9 9.59 -8.58 -11.48
C ILE A 9 8.62 -9.43 -12.32
N PRO A 10 7.68 -10.17 -11.71
CA PRO A 10 6.72 -10.97 -12.47
C PRO A 10 5.95 -10.08 -13.46
N GLU A 11 5.60 -10.64 -14.62
CA GLU A 11 4.75 -9.94 -15.57
C GLU A 11 3.44 -9.51 -14.90
N GLY A 12 3.07 -8.23 -15.03
CA GLY A 12 1.90 -7.64 -14.36
C GLY A 12 2.14 -7.10 -12.95
N TYR A 13 3.34 -7.27 -12.36
CA TYR A 13 3.65 -6.81 -11.01
C TYR A 13 4.04 -5.31 -10.98
N ASN A 14 3.03 -4.44 -10.94
CA ASN A 14 3.17 -2.99 -10.84
C ASN A 14 2.82 -2.52 -9.42
N THR A 15 3.78 -2.55 -8.50
CA THR A 15 3.59 -2.06 -7.12
C THR A 15 4.17 -0.66 -6.96
N VAL A 16 3.42 0.23 -6.30
CA VAL A 16 3.90 1.51 -5.80
C VAL A 16 3.74 1.51 -4.28
N ASN A 17 4.78 1.87 -3.54
CA ASN A 17 4.73 2.06 -2.09
C ASN A 17 4.91 3.56 -1.78
N PRO A 18 3.82 4.35 -1.78
CA PRO A 18 3.90 5.76 -1.47
C PRO A 18 3.99 5.99 0.04
N PHE A 19 4.81 6.95 0.46
CA PHE A 19 4.77 7.50 1.81
C PHE A 19 3.99 8.82 1.79
N MET A 20 2.93 8.92 2.58
CA MET A 20 2.06 10.09 2.63
C MET A 20 1.79 10.49 4.08
N ILE A 21 1.81 11.79 4.37
CA ILE A 21 1.41 12.34 5.68
C ILE A 21 0.07 13.03 5.50
N THR A 22 -0.97 12.53 6.18
CA THR A 22 -2.32 13.06 6.10
C THR A 22 -3.13 12.59 7.32
N ASP A 23 -4.06 13.41 7.79
CA ASP A 23 -5.07 13.03 8.79
C ASP A 23 -6.26 12.27 8.17
N LYS A 24 -6.26 12.11 6.83
CA LYS A 24 -7.35 11.51 6.03
C LYS A 24 -6.93 10.22 5.32
N ALA A 25 -6.01 9.45 5.90
CA ALA A 25 -5.47 8.25 5.29
C ALA A 25 -6.57 7.25 4.84
N THR A 26 -7.62 7.08 5.66
CA THR A 26 -8.78 6.24 5.33
C THR A 26 -9.52 6.70 4.06
N LEU A 27 -9.69 8.00 3.86
CA LEU A 27 -10.30 8.56 2.64
C LEU A 27 -9.40 8.38 1.42
N VAL A 28 -8.08 8.46 1.59
CA VAL A 28 -7.12 8.20 0.51
C VAL A 28 -7.17 6.74 0.09
N ILE A 29 -7.21 5.81 1.06
CA ILE A 29 -7.34 4.37 0.77
C ILE A 29 -8.66 4.11 0.04
N GLN A 30 -9.77 4.66 0.52
CA GLN A 30 -11.08 4.56 -0.15
C GLN A 30 -11.03 5.09 -1.58
N PHE A 31 -10.41 6.24 -1.81
CA PHE A 31 -10.24 6.78 -3.16
C PHE A 31 -9.46 5.82 -4.06
N ILE A 32 -8.37 5.24 -3.55
CA ILE A 32 -7.54 4.31 -4.32
C ILE A 32 -8.34 3.04 -4.68
N THR A 33 -9.08 2.48 -3.72
CA THR A 33 -9.89 1.28 -3.97
C THR A 33 -11.02 1.56 -4.97
N GLU A 34 -11.71 2.70 -4.86
CA GLU A 34 -12.82 3.07 -5.74
C GLU A 34 -12.37 3.40 -7.18
N VAL A 35 -11.26 4.14 -7.34
CA VAL A 35 -10.79 4.59 -8.66
C VAL A 35 -10.03 3.50 -9.40
N PHE A 36 -9.20 2.73 -8.70
CA PHE A 36 -8.35 1.71 -9.31
C PHE A 36 -8.91 0.29 -9.20
N GLY A 37 -10.05 0.10 -8.52
CA GLY A 37 -10.69 -1.20 -8.34
C GLY A 37 -9.93 -2.14 -7.40
N GLY A 38 -9.04 -1.60 -6.57
CA GLY A 38 -8.23 -2.38 -5.64
C GLY A 38 -9.01 -2.82 -4.39
N VAL A 39 -8.52 -3.85 -3.73
CA VAL A 39 -9.04 -4.40 -2.47
C VAL A 39 -8.04 -4.14 -1.35
N GLU A 40 -8.49 -3.46 -0.30
CA GLU A 40 -7.68 -3.25 0.90
C GLU A 40 -7.49 -4.58 1.66
N SER A 41 -6.25 -4.86 2.04
CA SER A 41 -5.85 -5.99 2.87
C SER A 41 -6.04 -5.63 4.35
N LYS A 42 -7.13 -6.08 4.96
CA LYS A 42 -7.44 -5.79 6.38
C LYS A 42 -6.38 -6.33 7.34
N GLU A 43 -5.72 -7.41 6.98
CA GLU A 43 -4.64 -8.03 7.76
C GLU A 43 -3.37 -7.17 7.77
N ALA A 44 -3.21 -6.29 6.78
CA ALA A 44 -2.09 -5.39 6.63
C ALA A 44 -2.38 -4.00 7.24
N LEU A 45 -3.63 -3.70 7.59
CA LEU A 45 -4.01 -2.40 8.13
C LEU A 45 -3.48 -2.22 9.56
N ILE A 46 -2.63 -1.23 9.76
CA ILE A 46 -2.02 -0.90 11.05
C ILE A 46 -2.42 0.53 11.42
N TYR A 47 -2.94 0.68 12.63
CA TYR A 47 -3.20 1.98 13.26
C TYR A 47 -2.08 2.29 14.27
N ASP A 48 -1.79 3.57 14.42
CA ASP A 48 -0.94 4.10 15.49
C ASP A 48 -1.76 4.31 16.78
N ASP A 49 -1.10 4.67 17.88
CA ASP A 49 -1.70 4.87 19.21
C ASP A 49 -2.74 6.01 19.25
N ASP A 50 -2.68 6.93 18.28
CA ASP A 50 -3.62 8.05 18.12
C ASP A 50 -4.83 7.70 17.23
N GLY A 51 -4.89 6.47 16.70
CA GLY A 51 -5.94 6.00 15.80
C GLY A 51 -5.77 6.42 14.34
N LEU A 52 -4.65 7.05 13.97
CA LEU A 52 -4.31 7.30 12.56
C LEU A 52 -3.72 6.04 11.90
N VAL A 53 -3.83 5.96 10.58
CA VAL A 53 -3.30 4.82 9.81
C VAL A 53 -1.80 4.99 9.63
N LEU A 54 -1.03 4.01 10.11
CA LEU A 54 0.42 3.93 9.92
C LEU A 54 0.78 3.21 8.61
N TYR A 55 0.01 2.17 8.25
CA TYR A 55 0.23 1.38 7.06
C TYR A 55 -1.09 0.75 6.58
N SER A 56 -1.28 0.71 5.26
CA SER A 56 -2.32 -0.07 4.60
C SER A 56 -1.80 -0.55 3.25
N GLU A 57 -2.33 -1.69 2.80
CA GLU A 57 -1.99 -2.31 1.53
C GLU A 57 -3.25 -2.50 0.69
N VAL A 58 -3.19 -2.09 -0.58
CA VAL A 58 -4.27 -2.29 -1.55
C VAL A 58 -3.74 -3.16 -2.69
N ARG A 59 -4.48 -4.22 -3.01
CA ARG A 59 -4.14 -5.20 -4.08
C ARG A 59 -5.14 -5.12 -5.23
N GLY A 60 -4.65 -5.22 -6.45
CA GLY A 60 -5.47 -5.39 -7.67
C GLY A 60 -5.49 -6.83 -8.16
#